data_AF-A0A165QB55-F1
#
_entry.id   AF-A0A165QB55-F1
#
_cell.length_a   1.000
_cell.length_b   1.000
_cell.length_c   1.000
_cell.angle_alpha   90.00
_cell.angle_beta   90.00
_cell.angle_gamma   90.00
#
_symmetry.space_group_name_H-M   'P 1'
#
loop_
_entity.id
_entity.type
_entity.pdbx_description
1 polymer ?
#
loop_
_entity_poly.entity_id
_entity_poly.type
_entity_poly.pdbx_seq_one_letter_code
_entity_poly.pdbx_strand_id
1 'polypeptide(L)' 'MSPGEYGRILYNGRHIATDTGEWYYELHILNAFHTKERNPKLFVNRSPLKEYKQLEVLF' A
#
# COMPACT_ATOMS: atom_id res chain seq x y z
N MET A 1 5.06 -11.37 8.49
CA MET A 1 6.29 -10.54 8.53
C MET A 1 7.02 -10.83 9.83
N SER A 2 8.31 -11.12 9.74
CA SER A 2 9.20 -11.32 10.89
C SER A 2 9.56 -9.98 11.55
N PRO A 3 9.97 -9.96 12.83
CA PRO A 3 10.42 -8.73 13.49
C PRO A 3 11.53 -8.02 12.68
N GLY A 4 11.41 -6.70 12.54
CA GLY A 4 12.33 -5.88 11.75
C GLY A 4 12.05 -5.85 10.25
N GLU A 5 11.09 -6.62 9.73
CA GLU A 5 10.72 -6.58 8.31
C GLU A 5 9.85 -5.36 7.98
N TYR A 6 10.12 -4.76 6.82
CA TYR A 6 9.30 -3.77 6.14
C TYR A 6 8.59 -4.44 4.96
N GLY A 7 7.25 -4.50 4.98
CA GLY A 7 6.44 -4.85 3.82
C GLY A 7 5.70 -3.64 3.24
N ARG A 8 5.46 -3.69 1.93
CA ARG A 8 4.54 -2.79 1.24
C ARG A 8 3.49 -3.57 0.50
N ILE A 9 2.25 -3.10 0.58
CA ILE A 9 1.13 -3.60 -0.19
C ILE A 9 0.71 -2.52 -1.17
N LEU A 10 0.60 -2.89 -2.44
CA LEU A 10 0.08 -2.06 -3.51
C LEU A 10 -1.12 -2.75 -4.16
N TYR A 11 -2.24 -2.03 -4.26
CA TYR A 11 -3.39 -2.50 -5.00
C TYR A 11 -4.10 -1.32 -5.66
N ASN A 12 -4.72 -1.61 -6.79
CA ASN A 12 -5.53 -0.64 -7.52
C ASN A 12 -6.98 -0.83 -7.09
N GLY A 13 -7.69 0.27 -6.87
CA GLY A 13 -9.14 0.33 -6.85
C GLY A 13 -9.66 0.88 -8.19
N ARG A 14 -10.87 0.50 -8.56
CA ARG A 14 -11.58 1.08 -9.70
C ARG A 14 -12.93 1.60 -9.23
N HIS A 15 -13.20 2.86 -9.51
CA HIS A 15 -14.35 3.57 -8.98
C HIS A 15 -15.05 4.38 -10.07
N ILE A 16 -16.29 4.75 -9.77
CA ILE A 16 -17.07 5.70 -10.56
C ILE A 16 -17.25 6.96 -9.70
N ALA A 17 -16.90 8.12 -10.26
CA ALA A 17 -17.10 9.39 -9.59
C ALA A 17 -18.60 9.69 -9.45
N THR A 18 -19.05 10.01 -8.24
CA THR A 18 -20.50 10.14 -7.95
C THR A 18 -21.15 11.37 -8.58
N ASP A 19 -20.35 12.38 -8.90
CA ASP A 19 -20.79 13.65 -9.49
C ASP A 19 -20.83 13.63 -11.03
N THR A 20 -19.89 12.92 -11.66
CA THR A 20 -19.73 12.89 -13.14
C THR A 20 -20.09 11.56 -13.78
N GLY A 21 -20.08 10.46 -13.01
CA GLY A 21 -20.23 9.11 -13.55
C GLY A 21 -18.99 8.59 -14.30
N GLU A 22 -17.88 9.32 -14.27
CA GLU A 22 -16.64 8.92 -14.93
C GLU A 22 -15.89 7.85 -14.15
N TRP A 23 -15.23 6.93 -14.87
CA TRP A 23 -14.36 5.93 -14.27
C TRP A 23 -13.01 6.54 -13.89
N TYR A 24 -12.52 6.17 -12.70
CA TYR A 24 -11.15 6.47 -12.30
C TYR A 24 -10.50 5.27 -11.59
N TYR A 25 -9.18 5.24 -11.62
CA TYR A 25 -8.37 4.29 -10.87
C TYR A 25 -7.78 4.99 -9.64
N GLU A 26 -7.80 4.28 -8.51
CA GLU A 26 -7.12 4.71 -7.29
C GLU A 26 -5.96 3.76 -7.00
N LEU A 27 -4.79 4.29 -6.67
CA LEU A 27 -3.65 3.48 -6.23
C LEU A 27 -3.55 3.55 -4.71
N HIS A 28 -3.74 2.43 -4.05
CA HIS A 28 -3.52 2.31 -2.61
C HIS A 28 -2.12 1.78 -2.32
N ILE A 29 -1.43 2.44 -1.38
CA ILE A 29 -0.11 2.05 -0.91
C ILE A 29 -0.13 1.95 0.61
N LEU A 30 -0.01 0.74 1.15
CA LEU A 30 0.11 0.49 2.58
C LEU A 30 1.53 0.06 2.94
N ASN A 31 2.17 0.81 3.84
CA ASN A 31 3.49 0.47 4.38
C ASN A 31 3.33 -0.09 5.80
N ALA A 32 3.90 -1.26 6.04
CA ALA A 32 3.86 -1.93 7.34
C ALA A 32 5.28 -2.27 7.79
N PHE A 33 5.58 -2.05 9.07
CA PHE A 33 6.87 -2.39 9.67
C PHE A 33 6.65 -3.11 10.98
N HIS A 34 7.25 -4.30 11.14
CA HIS A 34 7.10 -5.08 12.36
C HIS A 34 8.15 -4.62 13.39
N THR A 35 7.75 -3.75 14.33
CA THR A 35 8.61 -3.25 15.40
C THR A 35 7.84 -2.98 16.70
N LYS A 36 8.57 -2.95 17.82
CA LYS A 36 8.08 -2.43 19.10
C LYS A 36 8.41 -0.95 19.30
N GLU A 37 9.30 -0.39 18.48
CA GLU A 37 9.76 0.99 18.57
C GLU A 37 8.88 1.95 17.77
N ARG A 38 8.48 3.06 18.38
CA ARG A 38 7.77 4.12 17.67
C ARG A 38 8.77 5.08 17.03
N ASN A 39 9.11 4.83 15.76
CA ASN A 39 9.99 5.71 15.00
C ASN A 39 9.30 6.20 13.71
N PRO A 40 8.94 7.50 13.62
CA PRO A 40 8.21 8.04 12.46
C PRO A 40 9.03 8.07 11.16
N LYS A 41 10.37 7.95 11.23
CA LYS A 41 11.25 7.96 10.05
C LYS A 41 11.45 6.58 9.41
N LEU A 42 10.86 5.52 9.98
CA LEU A 42 11.06 4.14 9.52
C LEU A 42 10.74 3.93 8.04
N PHE A 43 9.70 4.58 7.54
CA PHE A 43 9.23 4.42 6.16
C PHE A 43 9.93 5.35 5.15
N VAL A 44 10.68 6.34 5.62
CA VAL A 44 11.37 7.34 4.78
C VAL A 44 12.79 6.88 4.46
N ASN A 45 13.48 6.33 5.46
CA ASN A 45 14.91 5.99 5.35
C ASN A 45 15.16 4.57 4.82
N ARG A 46 14.11 3.84 4.41
CA ARG A 46 14.19 2.43 4.00
C ARG A 46 13.24 2.16 2.85
N SER A 47 13.55 1.15 2.05
CA SER A 47 12.66 0.57 1.05
C SER A 47 12.00 -0.69 1.59
N PRO A 48 10.78 -1.05 1.15
CA PRO A 48 10.14 -2.29 1.54
C PRO A 48 10.98 -3.48 1.07
N LEU A 49 11.10 -4.49 1.93
CA LEU A 49 11.81 -5.73 1.62
C LEU A 49 10.97 -6.64 0.70
N LYS A 50 9.64 -6.52 0.81
CA LYS A 50 8.65 -7.24 0.01
C LYS A 50 7.56 -6.28 -0.45
N GLU A 51 7.27 -6.33 -1.75
CA GLU A 51 6.12 -5.64 -2.34
C GLU A 51 5.09 -6.69 -2.77
N TYR A 52 3.88 -6.58 -2.24
CA TYR A 52 2.74 -7.37 -2.68
C TYR A 52 1.91 -6.51 -3.64
N LYS A 53 1.72 -6.98 -4.88
CA LYS A 53 1.01 -6.26 -5.94
C LYS A 53 -0.24 -7.03 -6.34
N GLN A 54 -1.24 -6.32 -6.87
CA GLN A 54 -2.39 -6.90 -7.58
C GLN A 54 -3.33 -7.73 -6.68
N LEU A 55 -3.77 -7.16 -5.55
CA LEU A 55 -4.74 -7.79 -4.65
C LEU A 55 -6.20 -7.70 -5.13
N GLU A 56 -6.47 -6.90 -6.17
CA GLU A 56 -7.77 -6.83 -6.80
C GLU A 56 -7.65 -7.29 -8.26
N VAL A 57 -8.45 -8.29 -8.65
CA VAL A 57 -8.57 -8.72 -10.05
C VAL A 57 -9.53 -7.74 -10.71
N LEU A 58 -8.99 -6.80 -11.46
CA LEU A 58 -9.77 -5.91 -12.30
C LEU A 58 -10.08 -6.66 -13.61
N PHE A 59 -11.34 -7.03 -13.80
CA PHE A 59 -11.87 -7.70 -15.01
C PHE A 59 -11.98 -6.74 -16.20
#